data_AF-A0A5B9LZ06-F1
#
_entry.id   AF-A0A5B9LZ06-F1
#
_cell.length_a   1.000
_cell.length_b   1.000
_cell.length_c   1.000
_cell.angle_alpha   90.00
_cell.angle_beta   90.00
_cell.angle_gamma   90.00
#
_symmetry.space_group_name_H-M   'P 1'
#
loop_
_entity.id
_entity.type
_entity.pdbx_description
1 polymer ?
#
loop_
_entity_poly.entity_id
_entity_poly.type
_entity_poly.pdbx_seq_one_letter_code
_entity_poly.pdbx_strand_id
1 'polypeptide(L)'
;MSTTTTTMKWASLLAALLVASFTQTSMAVIVVCKMEAISGKILTGACIVGTNGAVISLVGPGAGRQLLINSTIFYTLDVNARSTLFECTTEDDILIIDSSQYSSQTLNNCDPPLLELRGCSNAILSNSTLTSITRSTAQPACTISKYGPCVAIVGAVSQVADWSFSSYDNTFTSTGCASIAETSGRLGGALALVRSASGGAMSALIKGSTFTSTMCDFGGAIHSENASLTLFSSTFTSTLSTNGGAVNFIAVPPTVVPTQKLLVDRSTFTSPTAVNTGGAIQVKGGVLTIKGSTFTNGAALIGQCVWVNFCQTYTESEIVGNTWTGCATPESPPISWCKAHDGNQWTTCGMEGPRYCY
;
A
#
# COMPACT_ATOMS: atom_id res chain seq x y z
N MET A 1 -29.67 14.45 -42.83
CA MET A 1 -29.55 15.03 -41.48
C MET A 1 -29.95 13.95 -40.48
N SER A 2 -28.98 13.21 -39.95
CA SER A 2 -29.20 12.21 -38.90
C SER A 2 -28.91 12.90 -37.57
N THR A 3 -29.96 13.13 -36.79
CA THR A 3 -29.87 13.68 -35.44
C THR A 3 -29.38 12.59 -34.50
N THR A 4 -28.09 12.59 -34.20
CA THR A 4 -27.50 11.88 -33.07
C THR A 4 -27.97 12.55 -31.78
N THR A 5 -28.94 11.92 -31.12
CA THR A 5 -29.30 12.22 -29.73
C THR A 5 -28.15 11.75 -28.84
N THR A 6 -27.17 12.63 -28.59
CA THR A 6 -26.30 12.53 -27.42
C THR A 6 -27.17 12.74 -26.18
N THR A 7 -27.62 11.67 -25.57
CA THR A 7 -28.07 11.70 -24.17
C THR A 7 -26.86 12.05 -23.32
N MET A 8 -26.69 13.34 -23.01
CA MET A 8 -25.94 13.76 -21.84
C MET A 8 -26.58 13.06 -20.64
N LYS A 9 -25.83 12.15 -19.98
CA LYS A 9 -26.13 11.78 -18.60
C LYS A 9 -26.00 13.06 -17.79
N TRP A 10 -27.13 13.72 -17.54
CA TRP A 10 -27.21 14.73 -16.51
C TRP A 10 -26.72 14.08 -15.21
N ALA A 11 -25.69 14.69 -14.62
CA ALA A 11 -25.09 14.30 -13.36
C ALA A 11 -26.19 14.05 -12.32
N SER A 12 -26.43 12.78 -12.03
CA SER A 12 -27.38 12.37 -11.01
C SER A 12 -26.61 12.04 -9.73
N LEU A 13 -26.82 12.91 -8.75
CA LEU A 13 -26.66 12.71 -7.30
C LEU A 13 -25.23 12.72 -6.75
N LEU A 14 -25.07 13.47 -5.67
CA LEU A 14 -23.85 13.66 -4.91
C LEU A 14 -23.14 12.32 -4.64
N ALA A 15 -21.87 12.22 -5.05
CA ALA A 15 -20.92 11.26 -4.50
C ALA A 15 -21.01 11.29 -2.97
N ALA A 16 -21.13 10.13 -2.32
CA ALA A 16 -20.99 10.09 -0.87
C ALA A 16 -19.51 10.34 -0.53
N LEU A 17 -19.21 11.49 0.10
CA LEU A 17 -17.92 11.75 0.73
C LEU A 17 -18.04 11.40 2.20
N LEU A 18 -17.13 10.53 2.64
CA LEU A 18 -16.91 10.22 4.04
C LEU A 18 -15.54 10.72 4.45
N VAL A 19 -15.48 11.52 5.51
CA VAL A 19 -14.22 11.84 6.21
C VAL A 19 -14.22 11.10 7.54
N ALA A 20 -13.23 10.23 7.75
CA ALA A 20 -13.10 9.43 8.95
C ALA A 20 -11.75 9.69 9.64
N SER A 21 -11.77 9.86 10.96
CA SER A 21 -10.54 9.86 11.79
C SER A 21 -10.68 8.88 12.93
N PHE A 22 -9.66 8.03 13.12
CA PHE A 22 -9.64 6.98 14.13
C PHE A 22 -8.52 7.21 15.12
N THR A 23 -8.79 7.11 16.43
CA THR A 23 -7.72 7.11 17.44
C THR A 23 -7.80 5.85 18.30
N GLN A 24 -6.72 5.06 18.30
CA GLN A 24 -6.57 3.86 19.11
C GLN A 24 -5.13 3.75 19.66
N THR A 25 -4.99 3.79 20.98
CA THR A 25 -3.70 3.71 21.68
C THR A 25 -3.69 2.57 22.69
N SER A 26 -2.67 1.70 22.63
CA SER A 26 -2.46 0.56 23.56
C SER A 26 -3.55 -0.54 23.48
N MET A 27 -3.46 -1.58 24.33
CA MET A 27 -4.49 -2.62 24.48
C MET A 27 -5.82 -2.09 25.07
N ALA A 28 -5.93 -0.79 25.30
CA ALA A 28 -7.15 -0.17 25.80
C ALA A 28 -8.26 -0.18 24.75
N VAL A 29 -9.46 -0.40 25.28
CA VAL A 29 -10.62 -0.99 24.64
C VAL A 29 -11.46 0.12 23.99
N ILE A 30 -10.88 1.23 23.52
CA ILE A 30 -11.65 2.37 23.01
C ILE A 30 -11.04 2.86 21.71
N VAL A 31 -11.82 2.78 20.63
CA VAL A 31 -11.51 3.41 19.33
C VAL A 31 -12.37 4.66 19.26
N VAL A 32 -11.80 5.85 19.13
CA VAL A 32 -12.62 7.05 18.88
C VAL A 32 -12.76 7.21 17.38
N CYS A 33 -14.00 7.26 16.88
CA CYS A 33 -14.31 7.39 15.46
C CYS A 33 -15.05 8.71 15.25
N LYS A 34 -14.50 9.60 14.43
CA LYS A 34 -15.24 10.76 13.91
C LYS A 34 -15.53 10.49 12.45
N MET A 35 -16.81 10.51 12.06
CA MET A 35 -17.24 10.31 10.67
C MET A 35 -18.10 11.50 10.24
N GLU A 36 -17.70 12.20 9.17
CA GLU A 36 -18.46 13.30 8.57
C GLU A 36 -18.97 12.87 7.19
N ALA A 37 -20.29 12.89 7.00
CA ALA A 37 -20.92 12.69 5.70
C ALA A 37 -21.48 14.03 5.17
N ILE A 38 -21.48 14.23 3.85
CA ILE A 38 -21.78 15.52 3.15
C ILE A 38 -23.07 16.24 3.59
N SER A 39 -24.02 15.56 4.24
CA SER A 39 -25.21 16.23 4.80
C SER A 39 -24.91 17.25 5.93
N GLY A 40 -23.64 17.50 6.28
CA GLY A 40 -23.24 18.40 7.37
C GLY A 40 -23.50 17.83 8.76
N LYS A 41 -23.89 16.55 8.83
CA LYS A 41 -24.12 15.83 10.08
C LYS A 41 -22.83 15.14 10.49
N ILE A 42 -22.25 15.63 11.58
CA ILE A 42 -21.12 15.00 12.23
C ILE A 42 -21.64 13.79 13.01
N LEU A 43 -21.23 12.57 12.62
CA LEU A 43 -21.34 11.39 13.47
C LEU A 43 -20.09 11.36 14.36
N THR A 44 -20.13 12.12 15.45
CA THR A 44 -19.11 12.04 16.51
C THR A 44 -19.49 10.99 17.54
N GLY A 45 -18.58 10.08 17.83
CA GLY A 45 -18.41 9.66 19.21
C GLY A 45 -17.21 8.73 19.48
N ALA A 46 -17.14 8.25 20.72
CA ALA A 46 -16.28 7.13 21.11
C ALA A 46 -16.89 5.76 20.78
N CYS A 47 -16.24 4.93 19.96
CA CYS A 47 -16.51 3.49 19.96
C CYS A 47 -15.85 2.90 21.22
N ILE A 48 -16.62 2.87 22.32
CA ILE A 48 -16.18 2.26 23.57
C ILE A 48 -16.36 0.74 23.43
N VAL A 49 -15.27 0.02 23.21
CA VAL A 49 -15.23 -1.43 23.42
C VAL A 49 -15.19 -1.64 24.96
N GLY A 50 -16.07 -2.46 25.53
CA GLY A 50 -16.08 -2.69 26.97
C GLY A 50 -14.96 -3.64 27.41
N THR A 51 -14.55 -3.56 28.68
CA THR A 51 -13.52 -4.40 29.31
C THR A 51 -13.82 -5.91 29.32
N ASN A 52 -15.01 -6.33 28.88
CA ASN A 52 -15.43 -7.73 28.71
C ASN A 52 -15.90 -8.07 27.27
N GLY A 53 -15.53 -7.28 26.26
CA GLY A 53 -15.95 -7.52 24.87
C GLY A 53 -17.41 -7.16 24.54
N ALA A 54 -18.15 -6.54 25.46
CA ALA A 54 -19.47 -5.97 25.18
C ALA A 54 -19.36 -4.47 24.90
N VAL A 55 -19.82 -4.04 23.72
CA VAL A 55 -19.77 -2.65 23.23
C VAL A 55 -21.09 -1.93 23.54
N ILE A 56 -21.00 -0.76 24.18
CA ILE A 56 -22.14 0.13 24.47
C ILE A 56 -21.92 1.43 23.68
N SER A 57 -22.33 1.42 22.41
CA SER A 57 -22.64 2.56 21.52
C SER A 57 -21.53 3.48 21.00
N LEU A 58 -21.37 3.50 19.66
CA LEU A 58 -21.99 4.52 18.79
C LEU A 58 -22.86 3.84 17.78
N VAL A 59 -24.10 4.33 17.65
CA VAL A 59 -25.11 3.94 16.64
C VAL A 59 -24.78 2.62 15.93
N GLY A 60 -25.00 1.53 16.65
CA GLY A 60 -24.97 0.17 16.12
C GLY A 60 -24.24 -0.83 17.03
N PRO A 61 -24.88 -1.93 17.45
CA PRO A 61 -24.25 -2.98 18.25
C PRO A 61 -23.45 -3.94 17.35
N GLY A 62 -22.33 -4.44 17.87
CA GLY A 62 -21.76 -5.74 17.50
C GLY A 62 -21.15 -5.87 16.10
N ALA A 63 -20.55 -7.04 15.87
CA ALA A 63 -20.12 -7.48 14.55
C ALA A 63 -21.30 -7.38 13.57
N GLY A 64 -21.09 -6.73 12.42
CA GLY A 64 -22.13 -6.59 11.40
C GLY A 64 -21.88 -5.46 10.42
N ARG A 65 -22.47 -5.60 9.24
CA ARG A 65 -22.42 -4.60 8.16
C ARG A 65 -23.33 -3.43 8.50
N GLN A 66 -22.79 -2.21 8.54
CA GLN A 66 -23.55 -0.99 8.77
C GLN A 66 -23.53 -0.11 7.52
N LEU A 67 -24.68 0.50 7.23
CA LEU A 67 -24.84 1.50 6.17
C LEU A 67 -24.79 2.89 6.79
N LEU A 68 -23.94 3.77 6.25
CA LEU A 68 -23.97 5.18 6.61
C LEU A 68 -25.20 5.84 5.98
N ILE A 69 -25.94 6.60 6.78
CA ILE A 69 -27.16 7.30 6.34
C ILE A 69 -26.81 8.16 5.12
N ASN A 70 -27.56 7.98 4.02
CA ASN A 70 -27.38 8.67 2.74
C ASN A 70 -26.02 8.45 2.06
N SER A 71 -25.35 7.33 2.35
CA SER A 71 -24.15 6.88 1.66
C SER A 71 -24.34 5.45 1.15
N THR A 72 -23.61 5.07 0.10
CA THR A 72 -23.49 3.70 -0.40
C THR A 72 -22.23 2.99 0.12
N ILE A 73 -21.49 3.65 1.01
CA ILE A 73 -20.37 3.08 1.75
C ILE A 73 -20.91 2.27 2.92
N PHE A 74 -20.53 1.00 2.96
CA PHE A 74 -20.74 0.12 4.08
C PHE A 74 -19.44 -0.02 4.85
N TYR A 75 -19.55 -0.16 6.16
CA TYR A 75 -18.40 -0.51 6.97
C TYR A 75 -18.76 -1.62 7.95
N THR A 76 -17.74 -2.41 8.29
CA THR A 76 -17.82 -3.42 9.32
C THR A 76 -16.69 -3.16 10.31
N LEU A 77 -17.05 -2.92 11.57
CA LEU A 77 -16.11 -2.89 12.68
C LEU A 77 -16.05 -4.30 13.27
N ASP A 78 -14.92 -4.98 13.06
CA ASP A 78 -14.67 -6.21 13.79
C ASP A 78 -14.06 -5.86 15.15
N VAL A 79 -14.93 -5.77 16.15
CA VAL A 79 -14.56 -5.47 17.53
C VAL A 79 -13.68 -6.55 18.16
N ASN A 80 -13.65 -7.77 17.59
CA ASN A 80 -12.80 -8.86 18.04
C ASN A 80 -11.42 -8.81 17.36
N ALA A 81 -11.34 -8.32 16.11
CA ALA A 81 -10.11 -8.28 15.32
C ALA A 81 -9.44 -6.88 15.25
N ARG A 82 -9.99 -5.86 15.89
CA ARG A 82 -9.44 -4.47 15.92
C ARG A 82 -9.24 -3.86 14.53
N SER A 83 -10.05 -4.29 13.58
CA SER A 83 -9.96 -3.94 12.17
C SER A 83 -11.23 -3.23 11.71
N THR A 84 -11.07 -2.40 10.69
CA THR A 84 -12.18 -1.73 10.01
C THR A 84 -12.15 -2.10 8.54
N LEU A 85 -13.21 -2.75 8.08
CA LEU A 85 -13.43 -3.01 6.66
C LEU A 85 -14.38 -1.94 6.12
N PHE A 86 -13.96 -1.26 5.05
CA PHE A 86 -14.79 -0.38 4.23
C PHE A 86 -15.10 -1.06 2.91
N GLU A 87 -16.39 -1.14 2.58
CA GLU A 87 -16.88 -1.66 1.31
C GLU A 87 -17.68 -0.55 0.61
N CYS A 88 -17.11 0.02 -0.44
CA CYS A 88 -17.81 0.98 -1.29
C CYS A 88 -18.60 0.22 -2.36
N THR A 89 -19.87 0.57 -2.55
CA THR A 89 -20.75 -0.12 -3.52
C THR A 89 -20.91 0.63 -4.83
N THR A 90 -20.50 1.89 -4.90
CA THR A 90 -20.49 2.66 -6.14
C THR A 90 -19.09 3.19 -6.44
N GLU A 91 -18.79 3.38 -7.72
CA GLU A 91 -17.51 3.92 -8.19
C GLU A 91 -17.36 5.42 -7.91
N ASP A 92 -18.47 6.10 -7.61
CA ASP A 92 -18.50 7.53 -7.33
C ASP A 92 -18.24 7.82 -5.84
N ASP A 93 -18.17 6.80 -4.98
CA ASP A 93 -17.93 6.96 -3.54
C ASP A 93 -16.49 7.43 -3.26
N ILE A 94 -16.38 8.46 -2.42
CA ILE A 94 -15.09 9.01 -1.94
C ILE A 94 -14.94 8.69 -0.46
N LEU A 95 -13.88 7.96 -0.13
CA LEU A 95 -13.51 7.62 1.25
C LEU A 95 -12.24 8.37 1.63
N ILE A 96 -12.32 9.30 2.57
CA ILE A 96 -11.17 9.98 3.14
C ILE A 96 -10.99 9.48 4.57
N ILE A 97 -9.82 8.92 4.86
CA ILE A 97 -9.36 8.62 6.21
C ILE A 97 -8.26 9.64 6.50
N ASP A 98 -8.52 10.56 7.41
CA ASP A 98 -7.57 11.62 7.74
C ASP A 98 -7.25 11.62 9.23
N SER A 99 -6.02 12.01 9.59
CA SER A 99 -5.62 12.27 10.97
C SER A 99 -5.83 11.06 11.91
N SER A 100 -5.76 9.84 11.39
CA SER A 100 -5.96 8.63 12.19
C SER A 100 -4.68 8.22 12.91
N GLN A 101 -4.79 7.80 14.16
CA GLN A 101 -3.68 7.36 15.01
C GLN A 101 -3.94 5.95 15.53
N TYR A 102 -3.12 5.00 15.10
CA TYR A 102 -3.06 3.64 15.63
C TYR A 102 -1.69 3.44 16.26
N SER A 103 -1.66 3.00 17.51
CA SER A 103 -0.40 2.65 18.17
C SER A 103 -0.47 1.37 18.99
N SER A 104 0.63 0.62 18.96
CA SER A 104 0.88 -0.55 19.81
C SER A 104 -0.23 -1.61 19.72
N GLN A 105 -0.69 -1.88 18.51
CA GLN A 105 -1.67 -2.93 18.23
C GLN A 105 -0.96 -4.24 17.90
N THR A 106 -1.51 -5.35 18.41
CA THR A 106 -1.06 -6.69 18.03
C THR A 106 -2.23 -7.41 17.37
N LEU A 107 -2.03 -7.80 16.11
CA LEU A 107 -2.99 -8.57 15.32
C LEU A 107 -2.57 -10.04 15.31
N ASN A 108 -3.53 -10.93 15.47
CA ASN A 108 -3.31 -12.36 15.24
C ASN A 108 -3.17 -12.66 13.75
N ASN A 109 -2.78 -13.89 13.43
CA ASN A 109 -2.53 -14.29 12.05
C ASN A 109 -3.78 -14.48 11.21
N CYS A 110 -4.91 -14.69 11.87
CA CYS A 110 -6.23 -14.77 11.27
C CYS A 110 -6.82 -13.39 10.99
N ASP A 111 -6.36 -12.37 11.70
CA ASP A 111 -7.04 -11.08 11.72
C ASP A 111 -6.81 -10.37 10.38
N PRO A 112 -7.81 -9.68 9.81
CA PRO A 112 -7.60 -8.73 8.72
C PRO A 112 -6.61 -7.61 9.12
N PRO A 113 -6.15 -6.76 8.17
CA PRO A 113 -5.39 -5.55 8.50
C PRO A 113 -6.23 -4.57 9.33
N LEU A 114 -5.60 -3.58 9.98
CA LEU A 114 -6.32 -2.54 10.73
C LEU A 114 -7.33 -1.80 9.87
N LEU A 115 -6.96 -1.51 8.62
CA LEU A 115 -7.82 -0.87 7.63
C LEU A 115 -7.84 -1.72 6.37
N GLU A 116 -9.02 -2.17 5.97
CA GLU A 116 -9.23 -2.83 4.68
C GLU A 116 -10.23 -2.03 3.85
N LEU A 117 -9.84 -1.65 2.64
CA LEU A 117 -10.65 -0.88 1.72
C LEU A 117 -10.96 -1.75 0.51
N ARG A 118 -12.23 -2.03 0.26
CA ARG A 118 -12.70 -2.85 -0.86
C ARG A 118 -13.66 -2.07 -1.74
N GLY A 119 -13.38 -2.06 -3.04
CA GLY A 119 -14.29 -1.44 -4.02
C GLY A 119 -14.34 0.08 -3.96
N CYS A 120 -13.51 0.73 -3.14
CA CYS A 120 -13.50 2.20 -3.00
C CYS A 120 -12.68 2.81 -4.12
N SER A 121 -13.37 3.39 -5.11
CA SER A 121 -12.74 3.86 -6.33
C SER A 121 -11.95 5.16 -6.16
N ASN A 122 -12.22 5.94 -5.11
CA ASN A 122 -11.51 7.18 -4.80
C ASN A 122 -11.22 7.25 -3.29
N ALA A 123 -10.29 6.43 -2.83
CA ALA A 123 -9.91 6.40 -1.42
C ALA A 123 -8.66 7.25 -1.15
N ILE A 124 -8.67 7.99 -0.04
CA ILE A 124 -7.57 8.83 0.43
C ILE A 124 -7.27 8.45 1.87
N LEU A 125 -5.99 8.21 2.17
CA LEU A 125 -5.46 8.11 3.53
C LEU A 125 -4.47 9.25 3.75
N SER A 126 -4.74 10.18 4.66
CA SER A 126 -3.89 11.34 4.89
C SER A 126 -3.57 11.56 6.36
N ASN A 127 -2.41 12.16 6.64
CA ASN A 127 -1.98 12.62 7.97
C ASN A 127 -2.11 11.57 9.08
N SER A 128 -2.05 10.29 8.73
CA SER A 128 -2.32 9.19 9.64
C SER A 128 -1.02 8.55 10.14
N THR A 129 -1.03 8.11 11.38
CA THR A 129 0.12 7.52 12.08
C THR A 129 -0.25 6.11 12.55
N LEU A 130 0.37 5.09 11.97
CA LEU A 130 0.20 3.69 12.33
C LEU A 130 1.55 3.17 12.85
N THR A 131 1.73 3.16 14.16
CA THR A 131 3.04 2.89 14.79
C THR A 131 3.02 1.68 15.70
N SER A 132 4.10 0.91 15.67
CA SER A 132 4.27 -0.30 16.49
C SER A 132 3.17 -1.31 16.26
N ILE A 133 2.69 -1.44 15.02
CA ILE A 133 1.66 -2.40 14.67
C ILE A 133 2.32 -3.76 14.45
N THR A 134 2.09 -4.68 15.38
CA THR A 134 2.65 -6.02 15.37
C THR A 134 1.65 -6.98 14.76
N ARG A 135 2.07 -7.82 13.83
CA ARG A 135 1.31 -9.03 13.47
C ARG A 135 2.02 -10.23 14.10
N SER A 136 1.26 -11.20 14.59
CA SER A 136 1.83 -12.42 15.14
C SER A 136 2.56 -13.25 14.06
N THR A 137 3.37 -14.21 14.50
CA THR A 137 3.98 -15.25 13.66
C THR A 137 3.49 -16.65 14.03
N ALA A 138 2.62 -16.76 15.04
CA ALA A 138 2.04 -18.05 15.46
C ALA A 138 1.25 -18.71 14.32
N GLN A 139 1.24 -20.03 14.23
CA GLN A 139 0.46 -20.79 13.23
C GLN A 139 -0.87 -21.24 13.86
N PRO A 140 -1.96 -20.45 13.78
CA PRO A 140 -3.26 -20.81 14.31
C PRO A 140 -4.02 -21.79 13.40
N ALA A 141 -5.01 -22.48 13.96
CA ALA A 141 -5.99 -23.26 13.21
C ALA A 141 -7.05 -22.36 12.55
N CYS A 142 -6.63 -21.44 11.68
CA CYS A 142 -7.51 -20.56 10.91
C CYS A 142 -6.91 -20.25 9.53
N THR A 143 -7.69 -19.62 8.66
CA THR A 143 -7.16 -19.05 7.41
C THR A 143 -6.31 -17.82 7.74
N ILE A 144 -5.03 -17.85 7.37
CA ILE A 144 -4.11 -16.73 7.58
C ILE A 144 -4.47 -15.57 6.65
N SER A 145 -4.48 -14.35 7.18
CA SER A 145 -4.65 -13.14 6.38
C SER A 145 -3.50 -12.97 5.38
N LYS A 146 -3.86 -12.72 4.11
CA LYS A 146 -2.90 -12.45 3.01
C LYS A 146 -2.20 -11.09 3.18
N TYR A 147 -2.79 -10.18 3.95
CA TYR A 147 -2.31 -8.80 4.04
C TYR A 147 -1.50 -8.57 5.31
N GLY A 148 -0.58 -7.61 5.24
CA GLY A 148 0.14 -7.15 6.41
C GLY A 148 -0.74 -6.46 7.45
N PRO A 149 -0.13 -5.88 8.49
CA PRO A 149 -0.88 -5.41 9.66
C PRO A 149 -1.67 -4.11 9.43
N CYS A 150 -1.20 -3.21 8.59
CA CYS A 150 -1.67 -1.83 8.59
C CYS A 150 -2.86 -1.60 7.66
N VAL A 151 -2.63 -1.47 6.35
CA VAL A 151 -3.69 -1.10 5.40
C VAL A 151 -3.66 -1.99 4.17
N ALA A 152 -4.82 -2.50 3.76
CA ALA A 152 -5.00 -3.17 2.47
C ALA A 152 -6.05 -2.46 1.63
N ILE A 153 -5.73 -2.28 0.35
CA ILE A 153 -6.59 -1.69 -0.67
C ILE A 153 -6.78 -2.77 -1.72
N VAL A 154 -8.01 -3.23 -1.87
CA VAL A 154 -8.33 -4.42 -2.66
C VAL A 154 -9.42 -4.07 -3.68
N GLY A 155 -9.12 -4.37 -4.95
CA GLY A 155 -10.08 -4.25 -6.03
C GLY A 155 -11.31 -5.14 -5.83
N ALA A 156 -12.45 -4.70 -6.37
CA ALA A 156 -13.69 -5.47 -6.38
C ALA A 156 -14.25 -5.60 -7.80
N VAL A 157 -15.05 -6.64 -8.03
CA VAL A 157 -15.75 -6.89 -9.32
C VAL A 157 -16.70 -5.75 -9.72
N SER A 158 -17.14 -4.95 -8.75
CA SER A 158 -17.97 -3.76 -8.98
C SER A 158 -17.22 -2.61 -9.63
N GLN A 159 -15.88 -2.60 -9.61
CA GLN A 159 -15.05 -1.54 -10.17
C GLN A 159 -14.70 -1.86 -11.63
N VAL A 160 -15.59 -1.45 -12.53
CA VAL A 160 -15.45 -1.53 -13.98
C VAL A 160 -14.74 -0.31 -14.58
N ALA A 161 -14.79 0.85 -13.92
CA ALA A 161 -14.04 2.06 -14.27
C ALA A 161 -12.68 2.13 -13.57
N ASP A 162 -11.77 2.91 -14.15
CA ASP A 162 -10.46 3.19 -13.55
C ASP A 162 -10.63 3.85 -12.18
N TRP A 163 -9.76 3.47 -11.25
CA TRP A 163 -9.87 3.88 -9.86
C TRP A 163 -8.51 4.18 -9.23
N SER A 164 -8.56 4.94 -8.14
CA SER A 164 -7.38 5.47 -7.48
C SER A 164 -7.39 5.36 -5.96
N PHE A 165 -6.20 5.17 -5.42
CA PHE A 165 -5.91 5.34 -4.00
C PHE A 165 -4.81 6.38 -3.81
N SER A 166 -4.98 7.27 -2.84
CA SER A 166 -3.95 8.24 -2.47
C SER A 166 -3.56 8.14 -1.00
N SER A 167 -2.26 8.18 -0.72
CA SER A 167 -1.70 8.23 0.62
C SER A 167 -0.83 9.48 0.76
N TYR A 168 -1.20 10.40 1.66
CA TYR A 168 -0.49 11.66 1.88
C TYR A 168 0.03 11.79 3.31
N ASP A 169 1.33 12.05 3.45
CA ASP A 169 1.94 12.50 4.72
C ASP A 169 1.65 11.54 5.89
N ASN A 170 1.68 10.23 5.63
CA ASN A 170 1.40 9.20 6.63
C ASN A 170 2.69 8.64 7.24
N THR A 171 2.61 8.13 8.46
CA THR A 171 3.73 7.46 9.14
C THR A 171 3.36 6.01 9.47
N PHE A 172 4.23 5.06 9.10
CA PHE A 172 4.04 3.63 9.33
C PHE A 172 5.25 3.00 10.02
N THR A 173 5.01 2.24 11.08
CA THR A 173 5.97 1.27 11.64
C THR A 173 5.25 -0.03 11.99
N SER A 174 5.84 -1.17 11.59
CA SER A 174 5.21 -2.48 11.79
C SER A 174 6.22 -3.61 11.99
N THR A 175 5.89 -4.56 12.86
CA THR A 175 6.78 -5.68 13.22
C THR A 175 6.03 -7.02 13.18
N GLY A 176 6.78 -8.13 13.14
CA GLY A 176 6.22 -9.49 13.26
C GLY A 176 5.42 -10.01 12.06
N CYS A 177 5.32 -9.27 10.95
CA CYS A 177 4.58 -9.74 9.78
C CYS A 177 5.25 -10.92 9.05
N ALA A 178 6.58 -11.01 9.10
CA ALA A 178 7.36 -12.01 8.37
C ALA A 178 7.76 -13.19 9.24
N SER A 179 7.46 -14.41 8.80
CA SER A 179 8.48 -15.46 8.86
C SER A 179 9.49 -15.08 7.78
N ILE A 180 10.80 -15.09 8.04
CA ILE A 180 11.82 -14.80 7.01
C ILE A 180 11.93 -15.97 5.99
N ALA A 181 10.81 -16.68 5.77
CA ALA A 181 10.56 -17.75 4.84
C ALA A 181 9.21 -17.47 4.16
N GLU A 182 9.12 -17.65 2.84
CA GLU A 182 7.97 -17.35 1.97
C GLU A 182 6.66 -18.10 2.32
N THR A 183 6.62 -18.83 3.42
CA THR A 183 5.55 -19.77 3.76
C THR A 183 4.23 -19.11 4.12
N SER A 184 4.22 -17.82 4.52
CA SER A 184 2.98 -17.11 4.87
C SER A 184 2.39 -16.28 3.72
N GLY A 185 3.20 -15.93 2.72
CA GLY A 185 2.78 -15.26 1.49
C GLY A 185 2.24 -13.83 1.68
N ARG A 186 2.59 -13.16 2.79
CA ARG A 186 1.94 -11.90 3.19
C ARG A 186 2.42 -10.68 2.42
N LEU A 187 1.46 -9.79 2.15
CA LEU A 187 1.64 -8.62 1.29
C LEU A 187 1.69 -7.33 2.11
N GLY A 188 2.79 -6.58 1.98
CA GLY A 188 2.89 -5.18 2.41
C GLY A 188 2.92 -4.99 3.93
N GLY A 189 4.09 -4.69 4.51
CA GLY A 189 4.18 -4.44 5.95
C GLY A 189 3.42 -3.19 6.42
N ALA A 190 3.19 -2.24 5.52
CA ALA A 190 2.36 -1.06 5.75
C ALA A 190 1.16 -1.00 4.79
N LEU A 191 1.41 -1.13 3.49
CA LEU A 191 0.38 -1.01 2.46
C LEU A 191 0.38 -2.24 1.55
N ALA A 192 -0.78 -2.88 1.41
CA ALA A 192 -1.04 -3.84 0.35
C ALA A 192 -1.99 -3.23 -0.69
N LEU A 193 -1.55 -3.13 -1.94
CA LEU A 193 -2.31 -2.59 -3.06
C LEU A 193 -2.56 -3.72 -4.05
N VAL A 194 -3.80 -4.21 -4.14
CA VAL A 194 -4.11 -5.40 -4.92
C VAL A 194 -5.29 -5.15 -5.84
N ARG A 195 -5.03 -5.06 -7.15
CA ARG A 195 -6.07 -4.98 -8.17
C ARG A 195 -6.64 -6.38 -8.47
N SER A 196 -7.25 -7.01 -7.46
CA SER A 196 -7.94 -8.29 -7.63
C SER A 196 -9.32 -8.06 -8.25
N ALA A 197 -9.72 -8.89 -9.21
CA ALA A 197 -11.08 -9.01 -9.74
C ALA A 197 -11.76 -7.75 -10.33
N SER A 198 -11.11 -6.58 -10.37
CA SER A 198 -11.67 -5.35 -10.96
C SER A 198 -11.46 -5.30 -12.48
N GLY A 199 -12.46 -4.73 -13.17
CA GLY A 199 -12.40 -4.47 -14.61
C GLY A 199 -11.57 -3.23 -14.95
N GLY A 200 -11.64 -2.19 -14.12
CA GLY A 200 -10.86 -0.97 -14.29
C GLY A 200 -9.40 -1.10 -13.87
N ALA A 201 -8.55 -0.20 -14.36
CA ALA A 201 -7.18 -0.06 -13.91
C ALA A 201 -7.12 0.58 -12.52
N MET A 202 -6.17 0.13 -11.70
CA MET A 202 -5.88 0.72 -10.39
C MET A 202 -4.63 1.59 -10.48
N SER A 203 -4.70 2.79 -9.93
CA SER A 203 -3.55 3.67 -9.69
C SER A 203 -3.43 4.01 -8.20
N ALA A 204 -2.21 4.07 -7.69
CA ALA A 204 -1.92 4.45 -6.33
C ALA A 204 -0.86 5.55 -6.29
N LEU A 205 -1.12 6.62 -5.53
CA LEU A 205 -0.16 7.69 -5.27
C LEU A 205 0.20 7.69 -3.78
N ILE A 206 1.46 7.51 -3.46
CA ILE A 206 2.01 7.61 -2.11
C ILE A 206 2.95 8.81 -2.08
N LYS A 207 2.63 9.81 -1.28
CA LYS A 207 3.33 11.09 -1.26
C LYS A 207 3.62 11.55 0.16
N GLY A 208 4.86 11.98 0.42
CA GLY A 208 5.25 12.55 1.72
C GLY A 208 5.22 11.56 2.89
N SER A 209 5.02 10.26 2.62
CA SER A 209 4.85 9.26 3.67
C SER A 209 6.19 8.71 4.16
N THR A 210 6.23 8.30 5.42
CA THR A 210 7.39 7.70 6.09
C THR A 210 7.09 6.27 6.50
N PHE A 211 7.98 5.35 6.14
CA PHE A 211 7.93 3.93 6.47
C PHE A 211 9.20 3.57 7.22
N THR A 212 9.08 3.26 8.52
CA THR A 212 10.24 2.97 9.36
C THR A 212 10.10 1.60 10.00
N SER A 213 11.12 0.76 9.82
CA SER A 213 11.19 -0.59 10.37
C SER A 213 9.96 -1.44 10.06
N THR A 214 9.28 -1.18 8.93
CA THR A 214 8.15 -1.99 8.49
C THR A 214 8.67 -3.30 7.90
N MET A 215 7.99 -4.40 8.20
CA MET A 215 8.38 -5.71 7.68
C MET A 215 7.18 -6.52 7.21
N CYS A 216 7.36 -7.32 6.15
CA CYS A 216 6.48 -8.42 5.76
C CYS A 216 7.12 -9.31 4.69
N ASP A 217 6.50 -10.41 4.26
CA ASP A 217 7.13 -11.36 3.32
C ASP A 217 7.42 -10.70 1.97
N PHE A 218 6.45 -9.96 1.44
CA PHE A 218 6.52 -9.27 0.15
C PHE A 218 6.31 -7.78 0.34
N GLY A 219 7.32 -6.97 0.03
CA GLY A 219 7.23 -5.52 0.20
C GLY A 219 7.23 -5.13 1.66
N GLY A 220 8.42 -4.93 2.24
CA GLY A 220 8.56 -4.68 3.68
C GLY A 220 7.74 -3.48 4.15
N ALA A 221 7.57 -2.47 3.29
CA ALA A 221 6.59 -1.41 3.44
C ALA A 221 5.38 -1.61 2.52
N ILE A 222 5.61 -1.73 1.22
CA ILE A 222 4.54 -1.67 0.21
C ILE A 222 4.60 -2.89 -0.69
N HIS A 223 3.46 -3.56 -0.84
CA HIS A 223 3.24 -4.51 -1.91
C HIS A 223 2.23 -3.94 -2.89
N SER A 224 2.53 -4.01 -4.19
CA SER A 224 1.62 -3.64 -5.27
C SER A 224 1.46 -4.79 -6.26
N GLU A 225 0.24 -5.23 -6.49
CA GLU A 225 -0.12 -6.31 -7.40
C GLU A 225 -1.13 -5.82 -8.44
N ASN A 226 -0.70 -5.81 -9.71
CA ASN A 226 -1.48 -5.40 -10.88
C ASN A 226 -2.03 -3.97 -10.79
N ALA A 227 -1.37 -3.10 -10.02
CA ALA A 227 -1.73 -1.70 -9.84
C ALA A 227 -0.53 -0.79 -10.18
N SER A 228 -0.79 0.32 -10.88
CA SER A 228 0.22 1.36 -11.08
C SER A 228 0.50 2.06 -9.75
N LEU A 229 1.77 2.29 -9.43
CA LEU A 229 2.21 2.87 -8.16
C LEU A 229 3.13 4.07 -8.43
N THR A 230 2.81 5.20 -7.82
CA THR A 230 3.67 6.38 -7.78
C THR A 230 4.10 6.63 -6.34
N LEU A 231 5.42 6.64 -6.11
CA LEU A 231 6.06 7.02 -4.86
C LEU A 231 6.71 8.39 -5.06
N PHE A 232 6.37 9.34 -4.21
CA PHE A 232 6.79 10.72 -4.38
C PHE A 232 7.23 11.32 -3.05
N SER A 233 8.45 11.85 -2.97
CA SER A 233 8.93 12.53 -1.75
C SER A 233 8.68 11.72 -0.47
N SER A 234 8.84 10.39 -0.55
CA SER A 234 8.55 9.47 0.56
C SER A 234 9.84 8.86 1.10
N THR A 235 9.84 8.46 2.37
CA THR A 235 11.03 7.94 3.07
C THR A 235 10.81 6.51 3.55
N PHE A 236 11.76 5.63 3.28
CA PHE A 236 11.78 4.23 3.68
C PHE A 236 13.07 3.96 4.46
N THR A 237 12.96 3.53 5.71
CA THR A 237 14.11 3.34 6.60
C THR A 237 14.03 1.97 7.26
N SER A 238 15.09 1.17 7.12
CA SER A 238 15.23 -0.13 7.79
C SER A 238 14.07 -1.09 7.54
N THR A 239 13.46 -1.03 6.35
CA THR A 239 12.36 -1.93 5.98
C THR A 239 12.91 -3.33 5.66
N LEU A 240 12.13 -4.37 5.97
CA LEU A 240 12.60 -5.76 5.83
C LEU A 240 11.57 -6.66 5.13
N SER A 241 12.01 -7.43 4.14
CA SER A 241 11.17 -8.47 3.53
C SER A 241 11.96 -9.64 2.96
N THR A 242 11.26 -10.62 2.40
CA THR A 242 11.90 -11.66 1.57
C THR A 242 12.21 -11.12 0.16
N ASN A 243 11.37 -10.23 -0.34
CA ASN A 243 11.31 -9.79 -1.72
C ASN A 243 10.85 -8.32 -1.75
N GLY A 244 11.70 -7.42 -2.26
CA GLY A 244 11.43 -5.98 -2.25
C GLY A 244 11.48 -5.43 -0.82
N GLY A 245 12.68 -5.17 -0.30
CA GLY A 245 12.87 -4.90 1.13
C GLY A 245 12.05 -3.72 1.64
N ALA A 246 11.81 -2.72 0.80
CA ALA A 246 10.79 -1.69 1.00
C ALA A 246 9.55 -1.96 0.13
N VAL A 247 9.76 -2.13 -1.18
CA VAL A 247 8.68 -2.16 -2.17
C VAL A 247 8.76 -3.42 -3.01
N ASN A 248 7.68 -4.19 -3.07
CA ASN A 248 7.53 -5.27 -4.04
C ASN A 248 6.42 -4.91 -5.03
N PHE A 249 6.81 -4.69 -6.28
CA PHE A 249 5.90 -4.33 -7.36
C PHE A 249 5.76 -5.48 -8.35
N ILE A 250 4.53 -5.96 -8.50
CA ILE A 250 4.14 -7.07 -9.36
C ILE A 250 3.13 -6.55 -10.39
N ALA A 251 3.44 -6.75 -11.66
CA ALA A 251 2.61 -6.38 -12.79
C ALA A 251 2.72 -7.43 -13.90
N VAL A 252 1.80 -7.36 -14.86
CA VAL A 252 1.94 -8.13 -16.09
C VAL A 252 3.16 -7.65 -16.89
N PRO A 253 3.69 -8.45 -17.84
CA PRO A 253 4.80 -8.02 -18.68
C PRO A 253 4.51 -6.67 -19.35
N PRO A 254 5.53 -5.80 -19.54
CA PRO A 254 5.34 -4.44 -20.07
C PRO A 254 4.73 -4.38 -21.47
N THR A 255 4.69 -5.51 -22.19
CA THR A 255 4.06 -5.64 -23.52
C THR A 255 2.54 -5.82 -23.46
N VAL A 256 1.96 -6.04 -22.27
CA VAL A 256 0.52 -6.24 -22.08
C VAL A 256 -0.15 -4.90 -21.75
N VAL A 257 -1.31 -4.66 -22.35
CA VAL A 257 -2.13 -3.44 -22.18
C VAL A 257 -3.39 -3.77 -21.35
N PRO A 258 -3.78 -2.93 -20.37
CA PRO A 258 -3.08 -1.73 -19.92
C PRO A 258 -1.80 -2.07 -19.13
N THR A 259 -0.74 -1.31 -19.40
CA THR A 259 0.57 -1.49 -18.76
C THR A 259 0.61 -0.77 -17.42
N GLN A 260 0.93 -1.49 -16.35
CA GLN A 260 1.12 -0.89 -15.03
C GLN A 260 2.49 -0.23 -14.94
N LYS A 261 2.58 0.85 -14.17
CA LYS A 261 3.79 1.65 -14.02
C LYS A 261 4.17 1.78 -12.55
N LEU A 262 5.46 1.64 -12.25
CA LEU A 262 6.08 2.06 -11.01
C LEU A 262 6.89 3.34 -11.26
N LEU A 263 6.46 4.45 -10.68
CA LEU A 263 7.21 5.71 -10.65
C LEU A 263 7.74 5.94 -9.24
N VAL A 264 9.04 6.16 -9.10
CA VAL A 264 9.71 6.56 -7.86
C VAL A 264 10.37 7.90 -8.09
N ASP A 265 9.84 8.97 -7.50
CA ASP A 265 10.36 10.33 -7.65
C ASP A 265 10.72 10.92 -6.27
N ARG A 266 11.91 11.51 -6.17
CA ARG A 266 12.41 12.21 -4.98
C ARG A 266 12.25 11.46 -3.67
N SER A 267 12.34 10.13 -3.71
CA SER A 267 12.15 9.29 -2.54
C SER A 267 13.48 8.81 -1.97
N THR A 268 13.51 8.50 -0.68
CA THR A 268 14.73 8.11 0.02
C THR A 268 14.55 6.72 0.62
N PHE A 269 15.52 5.85 0.36
CA PHE A 269 15.59 4.49 0.87
C PHE A 269 16.89 4.32 1.65
N THR A 270 16.80 4.10 2.96
CA THR A 270 17.96 3.97 3.86
C THR A 270 17.96 2.63 4.56
N SER A 271 19.00 1.84 4.29
CA SER A 271 19.20 0.49 4.83
C SER A 271 18.01 -0.48 4.65
N PRO A 272 17.28 -0.48 3.52
CA PRO A 272 16.25 -1.48 3.31
C PRO A 272 16.90 -2.84 3.04
N THR A 273 16.29 -3.92 3.54
CA THR A 273 16.84 -5.27 3.44
C THR A 273 15.80 -6.21 2.84
N ALA A 274 16.21 -6.99 1.83
CA ALA A 274 15.49 -8.15 1.36
C ALA A 274 16.33 -9.41 1.55
N VAL A 275 15.71 -10.57 1.71
CA VAL A 275 16.44 -11.85 1.73
C VAL A 275 16.94 -12.19 0.32
N ASN A 276 16.05 -12.18 -0.67
CA ASN A 276 16.33 -12.73 -1.99
C ASN A 276 16.65 -11.65 -3.02
N THR A 277 15.71 -10.72 -3.27
CA THR A 277 15.81 -9.81 -4.42
C THR A 277 15.32 -8.42 -4.09
N GLY A 278 16.05 -7.41 -4.59
CA GLY A 278 15.64 -6.01 -4.53
C GLY A 278 15.65 -5.47 -3.11
N GLY A 279 16.84 -5.22 -2.56
CA GLY A 279 16.98 -4.86 -1.15
C GLY A 279 16.18 -3.62 -0.77
N ALA A 280 16.00 -2.67 -1.68
CA ALA A 280 14.97 -1.64 -1.57
C ALA A 280 13.71 -1.99 -2.37
N ILE A 281 13.86 -2.23 -3.68
CA ILE A 281 12.74 -2.37 -4.60
C ILE A 281 12.90 -3.62 -5.44
N GLN A 282 11.85 -4.41 -5.52
CA GLN A 282 11.70 -5.46 -6.51
C GLN A 282 10.61 -5.09 -7.52
N VAL A 283 10.90 -5.31 -8.80
CA VAL A 283 9.99 -5.06 -9.91
C VAL A 283 9.84 -6.31 -10.76
N LYS A 284 8.68 -6.96 -10.70
CA LYS A 284 8.29 -8.06 -11.59
C LYS A 284 7.22 -7.57 -12.58
N GLY A 285 7.66 -7.15 -13.76
CA GLY A 285 6.75 -6.69 -14.83
C GLY A 285 6.50 -5.18 -14.80
N GLY A 286 5.62 -4.71 -15.68
CA GLY A 286 5.30 -3.30 -15.86
C GLY A 286 6.49 -2.45 -16.32
N VAL A 287 6.27 -1.13 -16.31
CA VAL A 287 7.28 -0.10 -16.62
C VAL A 287 7.76 0.56 -15.33
N LEU A 288 9.06 0.81 -15.21
CA LEU A 288 9.74 1.39 -14.08
C LEU A 288 10.35 2.74 -14.47
N THR A 289 10.14 3.73 -13.62
CA THR A 289 10.81 5.02 -13.69
C THR A 289 11.31 5.40 -12.30
N ILE A 290 12.58 5.79 -12.18
CA ILE A 290 13.18 6.24 -10.92
C ILE A 290 13.91 7.56 -11.17
N LYS A 291 13.48 8.62 -10.49
CA LYS A 291 14.00 9.98 -10.67
C LYS A 291 14.33 10.64 -9.35
N GLY A 292 15.44 11.37 -9.31
CA GLY A 292 15.77 12.27 -8.18
C GLY A 292 15.84 11.59 -6.82
N SER A 293 15.99 10.27 -6.77
CA SER A 293 15.81 9.46 -5.56
C SER A 293 17.14 9.02 -4.97
N THR A 294 17.16 8.71 -3.68
CA THR A 294 18.37 8.30 -2.95
C THR A 294 18.21 6.89 -2.41
N PHE A 295 19.19 6.03 -2.67
CA PHE A 295 19.29 4.67 -2.15
C PHE A 295 20.61 4.52 -1.39
N THR A 296 20.52 4.12 -0.13
CA THR A 296 21.67 3.99 0.76
C THR A 296 21.63 2.64 1.45
N ASN A 297 22.70 1.87 1.31
CA ASN A 297 22.95 0.60 2.02
C ASN A 297 21.82 -0.43 1.87
N GLY A 298 21.22 -0.54 0.68
CA GLY A 298 20.29 -1.63 0.40
C GLY A 298 21.03 -2.98 0.39
N ALA A 299 20.38 -4.02 0.91
CA ALA A 299 20.95 -5.37 0.98
C ALA A 299 19.97 -6.44 0.47
N ALA A 300 20.43 -7.31 -0.42
CA ALA A 300 19.72 -8.51 -0.88
C ALA A 300 20.70 -9.57 -1.41
N LEU A 301 20.26 -10.80 -1.65
CA LEU A 301 21.08 -11.76 -2.38
C LEU A 301 21.35 -11.30 -3.83
N ILE A 302 20.35 -10.68 -4.47
CA ILE A 302 20.41 -10.20 -5.86
C ILE A 302 19.75 -8.82 -5.94
N GLY A 303 20.42 -7.84 -6.57
CA GLY A 303 19.94 -6.47 -6.65
C GLY A 303 19.86 -5.80 -5.28
N GLN A 304 21.03 -5.50 -4.73
CA GLN A 304 21.23 -4.85 -3.43
C GLN A 304 20.25 -3.70 -3.16
N CYS A 305 19.99 -2.83 -4.14
CA CYS A 305 19.01 -1.76 -3.99
C CYS A 305 17.78 -2.00 -4.85
N VAL A 306 17.92 -2.23 -6.15
CA VAL A 306 16.79 -2.49 -7.03
C VAL A 306 17.04 -3.75 -7.83
N TRP A 307 16.01 -4.59 -7.93
CA TRP A 307 16.02 -5.73 -8.84
C TRP A 307 14.83 -5.67 -9.79
N VAL A 308 15.08 -5.92 -11.07
CA VAL A 308 14.07 -5.98 -12.14
C VAL A 308 14.03 -7.37 -12.75
N ASN A 309 12.85 -7.85 -13.16
CA ASN A 309 12.70 -9.19 -13.76
C ASN A 309 12.71 -9.22 -15.29
N PHE A 310 12.44 -8.09 -15.96
CA PHE A 310 12.36 -8.02 -17.43
C PHE A 310 13.21 -6.86 -17.96
N CYS A 311 13.88 -7.06 -19.10
CA CYS A 311 14.73 -6.02 -19.68
C CYS A 311 13.92 -4.79 -20.14
N GLN A 312 12.72 -5.01 -20.67
CA GLN A 312 11.84 -3.97 -21.20
C GLN A 312 11.08 -3.20 -20.11
N THR A 313 11.36 -3.47 -18.84
CA THR A 313 10.72 -2.76 -17.73
C THR A 313 11.18 -1.30 -17.66
N TYR A 314 12.29 -0.92 -18.27
CA TYR A 314 12.75 0.47 -18.26
C TYR A 314 13.60 0.77 -19.49
N THR A 315 13.82 2.05 -19.72
CA THR A 315 14.75 2.66 -20.66
C THR A 315 15.72 3.56 -19.90
N GLU A 316 16.85 3.91 -20.51
CA GLU A 316 17.87 4.75 -19.87
C GLU A 316 17.30 6.10 -19.38
N SER A 317 16.44 6.73 -20.18
CA SER A 317 15.81 8.02 -19.86
C SER A 317 14.86 8.00 -18.66
N GLU A 318 14.54 6.81 -18.14
CA GLU A 318 13.63 6.61 -17.02
C GLU A 318 14.36 6.49 -15.68
N ILE A 319 15.69 6.30 -15.67
CA ILE A 319 16.52 6.15 -14.47
C ILE A 319 17.53 7.31 -14.35
N VAL A 320 17.06 8.46 -13.88
CA VAL A 320 17.84 9.73 -13.98
C VAL A 320 17.97 10.49 -12.66
N GLY A 321 19.15 11.08 -12.42
CA GLY A 321 19.40 11.94 -11.27
C GLY A 321 19.27 11.26 -9.91
N ASN A 322 19.56 9.95 -9.80
CA ASN A 322 19.49 9.20 -8.54
C ASN A 322 20.87 9.10 -7.86
N THR A 323 20.86 9.02 -6.53
CA THR A 323 22.05 8.81 -5.71
C THR A 323 22.06 7.39 -5.15
N TRP A 324 23.16 6.66 -5.34
CA TRP A 324 23.32 5.28 -4.88
C TRP A 324 24.53 5.21 -3.96
N THR A 325 24.38 4.67 -2.75
CA THR A 325 25.48 4.53 -1.79
C THR A 325 25.39 3.14 -1.16
N GLY A 326 26.49 2.37 -1.12
CA GLY A 326 26.48 1.02 -0.54
C GLY A 326 25.51 0.05 -1.23
N CYS A 327 25.24 0.29 -2.51
CA CYS A 327 24.23 -0.39 -3.30
C CYS A 327 24.82 -1.43 -4.28
N ALA A 328 26.13 -1.68 -4.30
CA ALA A 328 26.74 -2.66 -5.19
C ALA A 328 27.61 -3.65 -4.41
N THR A 329 27.69 -4.90 -4.88
CA THR A 329 28.70 -5.87 -4.44
C THR A 329 29.77 -6.02 -5.54
N PRO A 330 31.00 -6.43 -5.21
CA PRO A 330 32.04 -6.68 -6.20
C PRO A 330 31.72 -7.78 -7.23
N GLU A 331 30.75 -8.64 -6.93
CA GLU A 331 30.47 -9.89 -7.66
C GLU A 331 29.22 -9.83 -8.56
N SER A 332 28.31 -8.87 -8.34
CA SER A 332 27.12 -8.70 -9.17
C SER A 332 27.45 -7.82 -10.40
N PRO A 333 27.33 -8.34 -11.64
CA PRO A 333 27.50 -7.49 -12.82
C PRO A 333 26.36 -6.45 -12.82
N PRO A 334 26.66 -5.13 -12.78
CA PRO A 334 25.62 -4.12 -12.89
C PRO A 334 25.00 -4.17 -14.29
N ILE A 335 23.73 -3.75 -14.42
CA ILE A 335 23.10 -3.69 -15.75
C ILE A 335 23.94 -2.81 -16.66
N SER A 336 24.25 -3.31 -17.87
CA SER A 336 25.32 -2.79 -18.74
C SER A 336 25.14 -1.31 -19.11
N TRP A 337 23.92 -0.78 -18.99
CA TRP A 337 23.54 0.61 -19.24
C TRP A 337 23.62 1.52 -18.01
N CYS A 338 23.79 0.95 -16.81
CA CYS A 338 24.10 1.70 -15.59
C CYS A 338 25.57 2.16 -15.57
N LYS A 339 26.16 2.52 -16.72
CA LYS A 339 27.61 2.70 -16.88
C LYS A 339 28.12 4.13 -17.14
N ALA A 340 27.32 5.11 -17.60
CA ALA A 340 27.66 6.56 -17.56
C ALA A 340 26.66 7.47 -18.32
N HIS A 341 25.44 7.70 -17.81
CA HIS A 341 24.47 8.67 -18.35
C HIS A 341 23.57 9.36 -17.29
N ASP A 342 23.30 10.66 -17.45
CA ASP A 342 22.28 11.45 -16.71
C ASP A 342 22.45 11.68 -15.18
N GLY A 343 23.67 11.97 -14.72
CA GLY A 343 23.90 12.57 -13.39
C GLY A 343 23.80 11.62 -12.19
N ASN A 344 23.68 10.30 -12.40
CA ASN A 344 23.82 9.30 -11.35
C ASN A 344 25.28 9.24 -10.82
N GLN A 345 25.51 8.73 -9.60
CA GLN A 345 26.86 8.42 -9.07
C GLN A 345 27.12 6.90 -9.16
N TRP A 346 28.19 6.51 -9.85
CA TRP A 346 28.29 5.24 -10.60
C TRP A 346 29.00 4.07 -9.91
N THR A 347 29.87 4.34 -8.92
CA THR A 347 30.71 3.31 -8.27
C THR A 347 29.93 2.34 -7.38
N THR A 348 28.60 2.50 -7.34
CA THR A 348 27.68 1.87 -6.40
C THR A 348 26.32 1.54 -7.04
N CYS A 349 26.15 1.59 -8.37
CA CYS A 349 24.84 1.33 -9.00
C CYS A 349 24.29 -0.04 -8.53
N GLY A 350 23.17 0.01 -7.82
CA GLY A 350 22.56 -1.17 -7.21
C GLY A 350 21.35 -1.72 -7.90
N MET A 351 21.23 -1.43 -9.20
CA MET A 351 20.22 -2.03 -10.05
C MET A 351 20.77 -3.31 -10.68
N GLU A 352 20.10 -4.43 -10.45
CA GLU A 352 20.42 -5.72 -11.04
C GLU A 352 19.22 -6.29 -11.79
N GLY A 353 19.47 -7.02 -12.88
CA GLY A 353 18.45 -7.62 -13.71
C GLY A 353 18.86 -8.99 -14.26
N PRO A 354 18.05 -9.60 -15.13
CA PRO A 354 18.35 -10.88 -15.73
C PRO A 354 19.62 -10.85 -16.58
N ARG A 355 20.36 -11.97 -16.63
CA ARG A 355 21.64 -12.06 -17.35
C ARG A 355 21.59 -11.77 -18.84
N TYR A 356 20.45 -11.99 -19.47
CA TYR A 356 20.25 -11.72 -20.89
C TYR A 356 19.92 -10.25 -21.19
N CYS A 357 19.84 -9.39 -20.17
CA CYS A 357 19.71 -7.94 -20.33
C CYS A 357 21.06 -7.21 -20.36
N TYR A 358 22.18 -7.91 -20.18
CA TYR A 358 23.54 -7.33 -20.17
C TYR A 358 24.16 -7.33 -21.56
#